data_AF-A0A7J7H000-F1
#
_entry.id   AF-A0A7J7H000-F1
#
_cell.length_a   1.000
_cell.length_b   1.000
_cell.length_c   1.000
_cell.angle_alpha   90.00
_cell.angle_beta   90.00
_cell.angle_gamma   90.00
#
_symmetry.space_group_name_H-M   'P 1'
#
loop_
_entity.id
_entity.type
_entity.pdbx_description
1 polymer ?
#
loop_
_entity_poly.entity_id
_entity_poly.type
_entity_poly.pdbx_seq_one_letter_code
_entity_poly.pdbx_strand_id
1 'polypeptide(L)'
;MQILPLDFDILCTHPMFGPESAKDGWNGLPFVYDKVRIGNDESRVSRCERFLDVFAKEGCRMVEMSCSEHDLHAAGSQFITHTVGRILEKLRLDATPINTKGYDTLLNLVENTASDSFDLYYGLFMYNKNAMEQLERLDLAFESLKKELFGHLHEVLRKQLFGKVERLVIPEERPVLSKLPQNGERLVIPEERPVLSKLPQNGSALPSPSDSVRAQDN
;
A
#
# COMPACT_ATOMS: atom_id res chain seq x y z
N MET A 1 -14.82 5.52 -22.98
CA MET A 1 -15.52 4.44 -23.70
C MET A 1 -16.03 4.90 -25.08
N GLN A 2 -15.18 5.53 -25.90
CA GLN A 2 -15.58 5.99 -27.25
C GLN A 2 -14.86 5.23 -28.38
N ILE A 3 -14.17 4.13 -28.05
CA ILE A 3 -13.37 3.39 -29.03
C ILE A 3 -14.20 2.28 -29.71
N LEU A 4 -15.18 1.68 -29.02
CA LEU A 4 -15.99 0.59 -29.55
C LEU A 4 -17.38 1.08 -30.02
N PRO A 5 -17.87 0.62 -31.19
CA PRO A 5 -19.21 0.93 -31.70
C PRO A 5 -20.35 0.64 -30.70
N LEU A 6 -21.47 1.37 -30.77
CA LEU A 6 -22.56 1.28 -29.79
C LEU A 6 -23.30 -0.07 -29.77
N ASP A 7 -23.30 -0.76 -30.90
CA ASP A 7 -23.86 -2.09 -31.10
C ASP A 7 -23.01 -3.21 -30.46
N PHE A 8 -21.79 -2.90 -30.02
CA PHE A 8 -20.93 -3.86 -29.32
C PHE A 8 -21.23 -3.91 -27.82
N ASP A 9 -21.42 -5.12 -27.32
CA ASP A 9 -21.45 -5.40 -25.88
C ASP A 9 -20.05 -5.29 -25.27
N ILE A 10 -19.99 -4.85 -24.01
CA ILE A 10 -18.78 -4.75 -23.21
C ILE A 10 -19.07 -5.41 -21.86
N LEU A 11 -18.38 -6.52 -21.63
CA LEU A 11 -18.30 -7.21 -20.35
C LEU A 11 -16.83 -7.16 -19.92
N CYS A 12 -16.55 -6.49 -18.81
CA CYS A 12 -15.23 -6.53 -18.21
C CYS A 12 -15.19 -7.67 -17.19
N THR A 13 -14.09 -8.42 -17.16
CA THR A 13 -13.97 -9.59 -16.29
C THR A 13 -12.56 -9.67 -15.73
N HIS A 14 -12.46 -10.22 -14.52
CA HIS A 14 -11.19 -10.60 -13.93
C HIS A 14 -11.38 -11.89 -13.14
N PRO A 15 -10.99 -13.04 -13.72
CA PRO A 15 -10.73 -14.25 -12.94
C PRO A 15 -9.61 -13.92 -11.95
N MET A 16 -9.89 -13.91 -10.64
CA MET A 16 -8.90 -13.59 -9.60
C MET A 16 -7.99 -14.78 -9.32
N PHE A 17 -7.64 -15.52 -10.38
CA PHE A 17 -6.90 -16.76 -10.36
C PHE A 17 -6.22 -16.98 -11.72
N GLY A 18 -5.16 -17.78 -11.72
CA GLY A 18 -4.38 -18.12 -12.90
C GLY A 18 -3.96 -19.59 -12.87
N PRO A 19 -3.10 -20.03 -13.81
CA PRO A 19 -2.64 -21.41 -13.89
C PRO A 19 -2.06 -21.91 -12.57
N GLU A 20 -1.35 -21.06 -11.83
CA GLU A 20 -0.70 -21.44 -10.59
C GLU A 20 -1.68 -21.56 -9.39
N SER A 21 -2.64 -20.65 -9.29
CA SER A 21 -3.60 -20.63 -8.17
C SER A 21 -4.86 -21.47 -8.39
N ALA A 22 -5.08 -21.95 -9.62
CA ALA A 22 -6.24 -22.74 -10.00
C ALA A 22 -5.88 -24.13 -10.57
N LYS A 23 -4.71 -24.68 -10.18
CA LYS A 23 -4.21 -26.00 -10.63
C LYS A 23 -5.23 -27.12 -10.40
N ASP A 24 -5.96 -27.04 -9.29
CA ASP A 24 -6.93 -28.05 -8.85
C ASP A 24 -8.38 -27.74 -9.27
N GLY A 25 -8.58 -26.77 -10.18
CA GLY A 25 -9.89 -26.35 -10.66
C GLY A 25 -10.32 -24.98 -10.11
N TRP A 26 -11.50 -24.51 -10.54
CA TRP A 26 -11.96 -23.14 -10.30
C TRP A 26 -12.99 -23.02 -9.18
N ASN A 27 -13.35 -24.14 -8.56
CA ASN A 27 -14.40 -24.22 -7.55
C ASN A 27 -14.07 -23.32 -6.35
N GLY A 28 -14.99 -22.41 -6.03
CA GLY A 28 -14.86 -21.43 -4.94
C GLY A 28 -13.96 -20.22 -5.24
N LEU A 29 -13.23 -20.22 -6.37
CA LEU A 29 -12.35 -19.11 -6.74
C LEU A 29 -13.17 -17.90 -7.22
N PRO A 30 -12.73 -16.66 -6.93
CA PRO A 30 -13.48 -15.48 -7.30
C PRO A 30 -13.38 -15.20 -8.81
N PHE A 31 -14.52 -15.04 -9.46
CA PHE A 31 -14.61 -14.50 -10.82
C PHE A 31 -15.34 -13.16 -10.75
N VAL A 32 -14.61 -12.07 -10.97
CA VAL A 32 -15.15 -10.71 -10.91
C VAL A 32 -15.62 -10.28 -12.29
N TYR A 33 -16.77 -9.62 -12.39
CA TYR A 33 -17.26 -9.08 -13.65
C TYR A 33 -18.04 -7.78 -13.50
N ASP A 34 -18.05 -6.98 -14.56
CA ASP A 34 -18.81 -5.74 -14.71
C ASP A 34 -19.53 -5.73 -16.07
N LYS A 35 -20.86 -5.64 -16.05
CA LYS A 35 -21.71 -5.56 -17.25
C LYS A 35 -21.73 -4.11 -17.77
N VAL A 36 -20.56 -3.60 -18.16
CA VAL A 36 -20.32 -2.20 -18.56
C VAL A 36 -21.28 -1.70 -19.63
N ARG A 37 -21.54 -2.52 -20.66
CA ARG A 37 -22.52 -2.19 -21.69
C ARG A 37 -23.08 -3.47 -22.31
N ILE A 38 -24.23 -3.93 -21.83
CA ILE A 38 -24.97 -5.04 -22.45
C ILE A 38 -26.28 -4.49 -22.99
N GLY A 39 -26.59 -4.75 -24.27
CA GLY A 39 -27.87 -4.32 -24.84
C GLY A 39 -29.06 -5.07 -24.25
N ASN A 40 -30.24 -4.44 -24.33
CA ASN A 40 -31.46 -4.93 -23.66
C ASN A 40 -32.20 -6.03 -24.43
N ASP A 41 -31.85 -6.30 -25.69
CA ASP A 41 -32.48 -7.38 -26.44
C ASP A 41 -32.06 -8.75 -25.88
N GLU A 42 -33.00 -9.69 -25.91
CA GLU A 42 -32.83 -11.02 -25.31
C GLU A 42 -31.60 -11.75 -25.84
N SER A 43 -31.23 -11.53 -27.10
CA SER A 43 -30.08 -12.15 -27.73
C SER A 43 -28.74 -11.73 -27.11
N ARG A 44 -28.60 -10.44 -26.77
CA ARG A 44 -27.41 -9.86 -26.14
C ARG A 44 -27.29 -10.27 -24.69
N VAL A 45 -28.38 -10.18 -23.95
CA VAL A 45 -28.45 -10.65 -22.56
C VAL A 45 -28.10 -12.13 -22.49
N SER A 46 -28.76 -12.98 -23.29
CA SER A 46 -28.50 -14.42 -23.32
C SER A 46 -27.05 -14.75 -23.68
N ARG A 47 -26.42 -14.00 -24.59
CA ARG A 47 -25.00 -14.18 -24.92
C ARG A 47 -24.08 -13.85 -23.74
N CYS A 48 -24.34 -12.75 -23.03
CA CYS A 48 -23.59 -12.38 -21.83
C CYS A 48 -23.73 -13.46 -20.74
N GLU A 49 -24.96 -13.87 -20.42
CA GLU A 49 -25.21 -14.88 -19.39
C GLU A 49 -24.57 -16.22 -19.74
N ARG A 50 -24.62 -16.67 -21.01
CA ARG A 50 -23.95 -17.92 -21.42
C ARG A 50 -22.44 -17.88 -21.24
N PHE A 51 -21.82 -16.71 -21.39
CA PHE A 51 -20.38 -16.56 -21.12
C PHE A 51 -20.09 -16.65 -19.63
N LEU A 52 -20.85 -15.93 -18.80
CA LEU A 52 -20.70 -15.97 -17.34
C LEU A 52 -20.97 -17.37 -16.76
N ASP A 53 -21.92 -18.09 -17.35
CA ASP A 53 -22.32 -19.44 -16.97
C ASP A 53 -21.19 -20.47 -17.13
N VAL A 54 -20.19 -20.20 -17.99
CA VAL A 54 -18.96 -21.03 -18.07
C VAL A 54 -18.25 -21.07 -16.72
N PHE A 55 -18.05 -19.91 -16.08
CA PHE A 55 -17.37 -19.83 -14.79
C PHE A 55 -18.27 -20.28 -13.63
N ALA A 56 -19.56 -19.95 -13.71
CA ALA A 56 -20.52 -20.39 -12.70
C ALA A 56 -20.62 -21.93 -12.62
N LYS A 57 -20.63 -22.62 -13.76
CA LYS A 57 -20.67 -24.09 -13.84
C LYS A 57 -19.42 -24.76 -13.30
N GLU A 58 -18.27 -24.11 -13.41
CA GLU A 58 -17.01 -24.57 -12.81
C GLU A 58 -16.94 -24.27 -11.28
N GLY A 59 -18.01 -23.72 -10.71
CA GLY A 59 -18.14 -23.47 -9.28
C GLY A 59 -17.47 -22.18 -8.81
N CYS A 60 -17.11 -21.26 -9.71
CA CYS A 60 -16.56 -19.97 -9.30
C CYS A 60 -17.55 -19.20 -8.42
N ARG A 61 -17.02 -18.43 -7.46
CA ARG A 61 -17.78 -17.36 -6.82
C ARG A 61 -17.89 -16.19 -7.79
N MET A 62 -19.07 -16.04 -8.37
CA MET A 62 -19.41 -14.95 -9.27
C MET A 62 -19.60 -13.66 -8.46
N VAL A 63 -18.78 -12.64 -8.74
CA VAL A 63 -18.78 -11.36 -8.02
C VAL A 63 -19.01 -10.21 -9.01
N GLU A 64 -20.20 -9.65 -9.00
CA GLU A 64 -20.53 -8.47 -9.81
C GLU A 64 -20.11 -7.20 -9.07
N MET A 65 -19.27 -6.37 -9.70
CA MET A 65 -18.88 -5.06 -9.17
C MET A 65 -18.37 -4.16 -10.30
N SER A 66 -18.42 -2.84 -10.08
CA SER A 66 -17.90 -1.88 -11.06
C SER A 66 -16.39 -2.01 -11.23
N CYS A 67 -15.86 -1.72 -12.43
CA CYS A 67 -14.41 -1.68 -12.65
C CYS A 67 -13.69 -0.74 -11.65
N SER A 68 -14.32 0.38 -11.27
CA SER A 68 -13.73 1.31 -10.29
C SER A 68 -13.62 0.72 -8.88
N GLU A 69 -14.61 -0.07 -8.46
CA GLU A 69 -14.62 -0.72 -7.15
C GLU A 69 -13.64 -1.90 -7.14
N HIS A 70 -13.61 -2.67 -8.23
CA HIS A 70 -12.61 -3.69 -8.47
C HIS A 70 -11.19 -3.13 -8.33
N ASP A 71 -10.86 -2.04 -9.03
CA ASP A 71 -9.51 -1.48 -9.01
C ASP A 71 -9.11 -0.97 -7.62
N LEU A 72 -10.05 -0.41 -6.86
CA LEU A 72 -9.81 -0.01 -5.47
C LEU A 72 -9.42 -1.22 -4.61
N HIS A 73 -10.16 -2.32 -4.72
CA HIS A 73 -9.86 -3.56 -4.00
C HIS A 73 -8.57 -4.22 -4.47
N ALA A 74 -8.36 -4.33 -5.78
CA ALA A 74 -7.20 -4.97 -6.39
C ALA A 74 -5.89 -4.24 -6.03
N ALA A 75 -5.92 -2.90 -5.91
CA ALA A 75 -4.77 -2.13 -5.46
C ALA A 75 -4.33 -2.54 -4.05
N GLY A 76 -5.27 -2.64 -3.10
CA GLY A 76 -4.98 -2.98 -1.70
C GLY A 76 -4.75 -4.47 -1.45
N SER A 77 -5.02 -5.34 -2.43
CA SER A 77 -4.92 -6.80 -2.28
C SER A 77 -3.92 -7.39 -3.28
N GLN A 78 -4.31 -7.57 -4.54
CA GLN A 78 -3.49 -8.19 -5.58
C GLN A 78 -2.18 -7.42 -5.81
N PHE A 79 -2.25 -6.10 -6.00
CA PHE A 79 -1.04 -5.30 -6.24
C PHE A 79 -0.07 -5.36 -5.07
N ILE A 80 -0.54 -5.23 -3.82
CA ILE A 80 0.30 -5.42 -2.63
C ILE A 80 0.90 -6.83 -2.57
N THR A 81 0.10 -7.86 -2.86
CA THR A 81 0.56 -9.26 -2.85
C THR A 81 1.70 -9.48 -3.84
N HIS A 82 1.55 -9.00 -5.08
CA HIS A 82 2.64 -9.05 -6.08
C HIS A 82 3.85 -8.21 -5.69
N THR A 83 3.63 -7.01 -5.13
CA THR A 83 4.72 -6.12 -4.68
C THR A 83 5.58 -6.81 -3.63
N VAL A 84 4.94 -7.39 -2.60
CA VAL A 84 5.64 -8.13 -1.54
C VAL A 84 6.34 -9.36 -2.12
N GLY A 85 5.66 -10.16 -2.94
CA GLY A 85 6.26 -11.33 -3.58
C GLY A 85 7.54 -10.98 -4.36
N ARG A 86 7.52 -9.90 -5.15
CA ARG A 86 8.69 -9.41 -5.90
C ARG A 86 9.80 -8.82 -5.02
N ILE A 87 9.45 -8.19 -3.89
CA ILE A 87 10.47 -7.75 -2.91
C ILE A 87 11.17 -8.97 -2.31
N LEU A 88 10.42 -10.01 -1.95
CA LEU A 88 10.96 -11.24 -1.39
C LEU A 88 11.80 -12.03 -2.42
N GLU A 89 11.39 -12.04 -3.69
CA GLU A 89 12.20 -12.55 -4.80
C GLU A 89 13.53 -11.78 -4.91
N LYS A 90 13.49 -10.45 -4.85
CA LYS A 90 14.71 -9.61 -4.87
C LYS A 90 15.60 -9.81 -3.65
N LEU A 91 15.01 -10.13 -2.50
CA LEU A 91 15.73 -10.54 -1.29
C LEU A 91 16.41 -11.90 -1.44
N ARG A 92 16.04 -12.69 -2.45
CA ARG A 92 16.52 -14.04 -2.72
C ARG A 92 16.28 -14.98 -1.53
N LEU A 93 15.00 -15.07 -1.12
CA LEU A 93 14.62 -16.04 -0.10
C LEU A 93 14.96 -17.46 -0.56
N ASP A 94 15.61 -18.21 0.33
CA ASP A 94 15.89 -19.63 0.15
C ASP A 94 15.30 -20.43 1.31
N ALA A 95 14.95 -21.69 1.06
CA ALA A 95 14.54 -22.61 2.10
C ALA A 95 15.70 -22.89 3.08
N THR A 96 15.34 -23.13 4.33
CA THR A 96 16.30 -23.43 5.41
C THR A 96 15.88 -24.71 6.15
N PRO A 97 16.81 -25.37 6.87
CA PRO A 97 16.47 -26.52 7.72
C PRO A 97 15.50 -26.22 8.86
N ILE A 98 15.22 -24.94 9.14
CA ILE A 98 14.41 -24.48 10.28
C ILE A 98 13.24 -23.60 9.84
N ASN A 99 12.73 -23.82 8.62
CA ASN A 99 11.56 -23.10 8.13
C ASN A 99 10.41 -23.16 9.14
N THR A 100 9.80 -22.00 9.39
CA THR A 100 8.51 -21.95 10.06
C THR A 100 7.41 -22.09 9.01
N LYS A 101 6.22 -22.56 9.41
CA LYS A 101 5.07 -22.62 8.49
C LYS A 101 4.76 -21.27 7.83
N GLY A 102 4.95 -20.17 8.57
CA GLY A 102 4.77 -18.82 8.01
C GLY A 102 5.80 -18.49 6.94
N TYR A 103 7.05 -18.94 7.11
CA TYR A 103 8.09 -18.76 6.11
C TYR A 103 7.85 -19.63 4.87
N ASP A 104 7.34 -20.85 5.01
CA ASP A 104 6.92 -21.66 3.86
C ASP A 104 5.82 -20.96 3.03
N THR A 105 4.89 -20.26 3.68
CA THR A 105 3.90 -19.43 2.96
C THR A 105 4.56 -18.28 2.18
N LEU A 106 5.64 -17.68 2.68
CA LEU A 106 6.38 -16.63 1.97
C LEU A 106 7.12 -17.19 0.76
N LEU A 107 7.72 -18.38 0.88
CA LEU A 107 8.34 -19.08 -0.25
C LEU A 107 7.30 -19.39 -1.33
N ASN A 108 6.15 -19.93 -0.94
CA ASN A 108 5.03 -20.18 -1.87
C ASN A 108 4.51 -18.88 -2.52
N LEU A 109 4.50 -17.75 -1.78
CA LEU A 109 4.14 -16.46 -2.35
C LEU A 109 5.14 -16.03 -3.44
N VAL A 110 6.44 -16.20 -3.22
CA VAL A 110 7.47 -15.92 -4.22
C VAL A 110 7.24 -16.78 -5.45
N GLU A 111 7.06 -18.10 -5.30
CA GLU A 111 6.80 -19.01 -6.43
C GLU A 111 5.58 -18.59 -7.26
N ASN A 112 4.47 -18.26 -6.58
CA ASN A 112 3.22 -17.87 -7.23
C ASN A 112 3.31 -16.51 -7.94
N THR A 113 4.14 -15.58 -7.46
CA THR A 113 4.23 -14.20 -8.01
C THR A 113 5.38 -14.01 -8.98
N ALA A 114 6.46 -14.78 -8.86
CA ALA A 114 7.60 -14.78 -9.76
C ALA A 114 7.31 -15.48 -11.09
N SER A 115 6.34 -16.42 -11.08
CA SER A 115 5.86 -17.07 -12.31
C SER A 115 5.18 -16.10 -13.28
N ASP A 116 4.67 -14.97 -12.76
CA ASP A 116 4.06 -13.93 -13.58
C ASP A 116 5.10 -12.96 -14.17
N SER A 117 4.87 -12.56 -15.42
CA SER A 117 5.76 -11.63 -16.12
C SER A 117 5.86 -10.28 -15.39
N PHE A 118 7.03 -9.64 -15.51
CA PHE A 118 7.21 -8.29 -14.98
C PHE A 118 6.21 -7.30 -15.61
N ASP A 119 5.90 -7.46 -16.90
CA ASP A 119 4.92 -6.63 -17.61
C ASP A 119 3.52 -6.71 -16.98
N LEU A 120 3.09 -7.89 -16.53
CA LEU A 120 1.82 -8.05 -15.83
C LEU A 120 1.81 -7.23 -14.53
N TYR A 121 2.85 -7.36 -13.71
CA TYR A 121 2.98 -6.57 -12.49
C TYR A 121 3.07 -5.07 -12.75
N TYR A 122 3.86 -4.66 -13.74
CA TYR A 122 3.97 -3.27 -14.13
C TYR A 122 2.62 -2.72 -14.60
N GLY A 123 1.80 -3.53 -15.29
CA GLY A 123 0.43 -3.20 -15.64
C GLY A 123 -0.47 -2.94 -14.43
N LEU A 124 -0.35 -3.75 -13.36
CA LEU A 124 -1.09 -3.54 -12.11
C LEU A 124 -0.79 -2.17 -11.48
N PHE A 125 0.44 -1.68 -11.63
CA PHE A 125 0.84 -0.35 -11.16
C PHE A 125 0.37 0.76 -12.11
N MET A 126 0.69 0.63 -13.40
CA MET A 126 0.51 1.70 -14.38
C MET A 126 -0.95 1.99 -14.68
N TYR A 127 -1.80 0.97 -14.70
CA TYR A 127 -3.20 1.12 -15.13
C TYR A 127 -4.20 1.19 -13.97
N ASN A 128 -3.74 1.02 -12.73
CA ASN A 128 -4.56 1.23 -11.54
C ASN A 128 -4.13 2.49 -10.80
N LYS A 129 -4.92 3.56 -10.92
CA LYS A 129 -4.64 4.85 -10.27
C LYS A 129 -4.48 4.78 -8.75
N ASN A 130 -4.99 3.74 -8.11
CA ASN A 130 -4.92 3.55 -6.65
C ASN A 130 -3.63 2.85 -6.21
N ALA A 131 -2.84 2.27 -7.14
CA ALA A 131 -1.65 1.49 -6.82
C ALA A 131 -0.55 2.31 -6.15
N MET A 132 -0.35 3.57 -6.59
CA MET A 132 0.67 4.45 -6.00
C MET A 132 0.44 4.68 -4.51
N GLU A 133 -0.81 4.96 -4.11
CA GLU A 133 -1.15 5.16 -2.69
C GLU A 133 -0.81 3.91 -1.87
N GLN A 134 -1.09 2.71 -2.40
CA GLN A 134 -0.80 1.46 -1.70
C GLN A 134 0.70 1.20 -1.60
N LEU A 135 1.47 1.56 -2.62
CA LEU A 135 2.94 1.47 -2.59
C LEU A 135 3.55 2.41 -1.54
N GLU A 136 3.10 3.66 -1.47
CA GLU A 136 3.53 4.63 -0.45
C GLU A 136 3.17 4.17 0.95
N ARG A 137 1.95 3.64 1.13
CA ARG A 137 1.51 3.09 2.43
C ARG A 137 2.38 1.91 2.86
N LEU A 138 2.78 1.04 1.94
CA LEU A 138 3.68 -0.08 2.21
C LEU A 138 5.08 0.42 2.65
N ASP A 139 5.63 1.42 1.95
CA ASP A 139 6.93 2.02 2.28
C ASP A 139 6.91 2.71 3.66
N LEU A 140 5.89 3.51 3.93
CA LEU A 140 5.70 4.16 5.22
C LEU A 140 5.56 3.15 6.37
N ALA A 141 4.84 2.05 6.14
CA ALA A 141 4.72 0.97 7.11
C ALA A 141 6.08 0.31 7.39
N PHE A 142 6.88 0.05 6.34
CA PHE A 142 8.22 -0.52 6.47
C PHE A 142 9.17 0.41 7.25
N GLU A 143 9.23 1.69 6.90
CA GLU A 143 10.07 2.67 7.59
C GLU A 143 9.61 2.94 9.03
N SER A 144 8.29 2.90 9.29
CA SER A 144 7.76 2.99 10.66
C SER A 144 8.24 1.81 11.52
N LEU A 145 8.10 0.58 11.03
CA LEU A 145 8.54 -0.61 11.74
C LEU A 145 10.05 -0.61 12.01
N LYS A 146 10.84 -0.20 11.02
CA LYS A 146 12.29 -0.03 11.14
C LYS A 146 12.65 0.96 12.24
N LYS A 147 12.00 2.13 12.28
CA LYS A 147 12.21 3.14 13.33
C LYS A 147 11.88 2.62 14.73
N GLU A 148 10.80 1.86 14.86
CA GLU A 148 10.42 1.22 16.11
C GLU A 148 11.52 0.26 16.61
N LEU A 149 12.05 -0.58 15.73
CA LEU A 149 13.14 -1.52 16.07
C LEU A 149 14.41 -0.79 16.54
N PHE A 150 14.85 0.23 15.81
CA PHE A 150 16.04 1.00 16.19
C PHE A 150 15.82 1.86 17.45
N GLY A 151 14.61 2.38 17.64
CA GLY A 151 14.23 3.11 18.85
C GLY A 151 14.40 2.26 20.10
N HIS A 152 13.87 1.04 20.10
CA HIS A 152 14.03 0.08 21.20
C HIS A 152 15.50 -0.29 21.42
N LEU A 153 16.26 -0.53 20.35
CA LEU A 153 17.69 -0.83 20.45
C LEU A 153 18.46 0.32 21.12
N HIS A 154 18.21 1.57 20.73
CA HIS A 154 18.84 2.75 21.34
C HIS A 154 18.50 2.89 22.82
N GLU A 155 17.25 2.61 23.21
CA GLU A 155 16.85 2.65 24.62
C GLU A 155 17.58 1.60 25.46
N VAL A 156 17.68 0.37 24.95
CA VAL A 156 18.42 -0.73 25.61
C VAL A 156 19.89 -0.37 25.76
N LEU A 157 20.53 0.12 24.69
CA LEU A 157 21.93 0.55 24.72
C LEU A 157 22.16 1.72 25.68
N ARG A 158 21.27 2.72 25.68
CA ARG A 158 21.33 3.85 26.61
C ARG A 158 21.26 3.37 28.07
N LYS A 159 20.32 2.48 28.40
CA LYS A 159 20.20 1.90 29.74
C LYS A 159 21.44 1.10 30.15
N GLN A 160 22.04 0.35 29.23
CA GLN A 160 23.26 -0.41 29.52
C GLN A 160 24.50 0.47 29.70
N LEU A 161 24.65 1.52 28.89
CA LEU A 161 25.79 2.44 28.93
C LEU A 161 25.71 3.42 30.10
N PHE A 162 24.55 4.04 30.34
CA PHE A 162 24.38 5.09 31.36
C PHE A 162 23.74 4.59 32.67
N GLY A 163 23.02 3.47 32.66
CA GLY A 163 22.51 2.83 33.89
C GLY A 163 23.59 2.12 34.71
N LYS A 164 24.84 2.09 34.24
CA LYS A 164 26.02 1.77 35.06
C LYS A 164 26.60 3.01 35.76
N VAL A 165 26.46 4.19 35.15
CA VAL A 165 26.96 5.46 35.70
C VAL A 165 26.07 5.93 36.86
N GLU A 166 24.75 5.77 36.75
CA GLU A 166 23.81 6.08 37.85
C GLU A 166 23.97 5.17 39.09
N ARG A 167 24.63 4.01 38.96
CA ARG A 167 24.96 3.13 40.10
C ARG A 167 26.27 3.49 40.81
N LEU A 168 27.08 4.38 40.24
CA LEU A 168 28.36 4.82 40.79
C LEU A 168 28.30 6.23 41.38
N VAL A 169 27.21 6.97 41.16
CA VAL A 169 26.99 8.28 41.79
C VAL A 169 26.20 8.06 43.07
N ILE A 170 26.91 8.21 44.20
CA ILE A 170 26.33 8.30 45.55
C ILE A 170 25.28 9.44 45.54
N PRO A 171 24.08 9.29 46.13
CA PRO A 171 23.06 10.33 46.06
C PRO A 171 23.47 11.52 46.95
N GLU A 172 23.85 12.64 46.33
CA GLU A 172 23.72 13.95 46.95
C GLU A 172 22.25 14.36 46.84
N GLU A 173 21.60 14.48 47.99
CA GLU A 173 20.21 14.91 48.13
C GLU A 173 19.95 16.22 47.38
N ARG A 174 18.96 16.24 46.47
CA ARG A 174 18.31 17.48 46.05
C ARG A 174 16.80 17.33 45.93
N PRO A 175 16.07 18.42 46.25
CA PRO A 175 14.84 18.33 47.02
C PRO A 175 13.62 18.03 46.17
N VAL A 176 12.67 17.37 46.82
CA VAL A 176 11.33 17.02 46.33
C VAL A 176 10.61 18.28 45.86
N LEU A 177 10.16 18.26 44.60
CA LEU A 177 9.09 19.14 44.13
C LEU A 177 7.95 18.29 43.55
N SER A 178 6.78 18.61 44.05
CA SER A 178 5.48 17.95 44.04
C SER A 178 4.94 17.53 42.66
N LYS A 179 4.23 16.38 42.68
CA LYS A 179 3.12 15.93 41.81
C LYS A 179 2.23 17.10 41.29
N LEU A 180 1.51 17.13 40.16
CA LEU A 180 1.17 16.37 38.91
C LEU A 180 0.16 17.30 38.13
N PRO A 181 -0.21 17.15 36.82
CA PRO A 181 -1.15 16.11 36.38
C PRO A 181 -1.05 15.62 34.91
N GLN A 182 -1.83 14.57 34.61
CA GLN A 182 -2.02 13.95 33.29
C GLN A 182 -3.12 14.66 32.45
N ASN A 183 -3.01 14.48 31.13
CA ASN A 183 -3.88 14.94 30.04
C ASN A 183 -5.34 15.28 30.40
N GLY A 184 -5.78 16.50 30.04
CA GLY A 184 -7.21 16.83 29.96
C GLY A 184 -7.58 18.31 30.06
N GLU A 185 -6.72 19.19 30.57
CA GLU A 185 -7.05 20.62 30.75
C GLU A 185 -6.11 21.54 29.97
N ARG A 186 -6.71 22.59 29.39
CA ARG A 186 -6.09 23.55 28.47
C ARG A 186 -4.97 24.33 29.17
N LEU A 187 -3.80 24.38 28.53
CA LEU A 187 -2.69 25.25 28.94
C LEU A 187 -3.15 26.71 29.04
N VAL A 188 -3.15 27.26 30.25
CA VAL A 188 -3.23 28.70 30.48
C VAL A 188 -1.83 29.25 30.25
N ILE A 189 -1.62 29.92 29.11
CA ILE A 189 -0.37 30.60 28.79
C ILE A 189 -0.40 31.95 29.53
N PRO A 190 0.59 32.28 30.38
CA PRO A 190 0.70 33.61 30.97
C PRO A 190 0.99 34.67 29.89
N GLU A 191 0.22 35.75 29.87
CA GLU A 191 0.50 36.93 29.05
C GLU A 191 1.75 37.65 29.55
N GLU A 192 2.88 37.49 28.86
CA GLU A 192 3.95 38.50 28.85
C GLU A 192 4.32 38.80 27.41
N ARG A 193 3.96 40.01 26.93
CA ARG A 193 4.34 40.52 25.62
C ARG A 193 5.69 41.24 25.71
N PRO A 194 6.70 40.90 24.89
CA PRO A 194 7.75 41.83 24.54
C PRO A 194 7.19 42.85 23.53
N VAL A 195 7.32 44.14 23.83
CA VAL A 195 7.01 45.21 22.89
C VAL A 195 8.09 45.23 21.79
N LEU A 196 7.71 44.91 20.56
CA LEU A 196 8.54 45.19 19.38
C LEU A 196 7.74 46.01 18.35
N SER A 197 7.64 47.30 18.62
CA SER A 197 7.22 48.29 17.62
C SER A 197 8.43 48.69 16.78
N LYS A 198 8.49 48.19 15.54
CA LYS A 198 9.01 48.87 14.32
C LYS A 198 8.99 47.90 13.12
N LEU A 199 8.06 48.20 12.21
CA LEU A 199 7.78 47.80 10.81
C LEU A 199 8.96 47.36 9.88
N PRO A 200 8.72 46.88 8.62
CA PRO A 200 7.44 46.80 7.88
C PRO A 200 7.06 45.45 7.25
N GLN A 201 5.76 45.34 6.99
CA GLN A 201 5.13 44.37 6.09
C GLN A 201 5.45 44.71 4.63
N ASN A 202 5.73 43.69 3.81
CA ASN A 202 5.15 43.59 2.48
C ASN A 202 5.40 42.20 1.88
N GLY A 203 4.30 41.62 1.37
CA GLY A 203 4.33 40.40 0.60
C GLY A 203 4.93 40.63 -0.79
N SER A 204 5.56 39.57 -1.31
CA SER A 204 5.63 39.30 -2.73
C SER A 204 5.76 37.79 -2.91
N ALA A 205 4.94 37.28 -3.82
CA ALA A 205 4.84 35.87 -4.19
C ALA A 205 6.17 35.35 -4.76
N LEU A 206 6.51 34.10 -4.45
CA LEU A 206 7.57 33.38 -5.15
C LEU A 206 7.08 32.98 -6.55
N PRO A 207 7.80 33.30 -7.63
CA PRO A 207 7.43 32.88 -8.98
C PRO A 207 7.79 31.41 -9.22
N SER A 208 6.93 30.73 -9.98
CA SER A 208 7.10 29.38 -10.51
C SER A 208 8.25 29.30 -11.52
N PRO A 209 8.99 28.18 -11.62
CA PRO A 209 9.98 28.01 -12.66
C PRO A 209 9.34 27.40 -13.91
N SER A 210 9.18 28.21 -14.97
CA SER A 210 9.09 27.72 -16.34
C SER A 210 10.01 28.55 -17.24
N ASP A 211 10.84 27.81 -17.97
CA ASP A 211 11.48 28.10 -19.25
C ASP A 211 12.63 29.10 -19.37
N SER A 212 13.59 28.64 -20.18
CA SER A 212 14.71 29.32 -20.86
C SER A 212 16.04 29.15 -20.11
N VAL A 213 17.10 28.56 -20.65
CA VAL A 213 17.83 28.80 -21.92
C VAL A 213 18.82 27.62 -22.06
N ARG A 214 18.84 26.78 -23.10
CA ARG A 214 19.36 26.98 -24.46
C ARG A 214 20.79 27.54 -24.57
N ALA A 215 21.80 26.69 -24.41
CA ALA A 215 23.17 26.85 -24.95
C ALA A 215 23.89 25.50 -24.81
N GLN A 216 24.77 24.99 -25.66
CA GLN A 216 25.34 25.32 -26.96
C GLN A 216 26.20 24.09 -27.31
N ASP A 217 26.26 23.74 -28.59
CA ASP A 217 27.44 23.25 -29.32
C ASP A 217 28.44 22.28 -28.65
N ASN A 218 28.35 20.99 -28.99
CA ASN A 218 29.35 20.19 -29.75
C ASN A 218 28.97 18.70 -29.78
#